data_AF-A0A7W1YX47-F1
#
_entry.id   AF-A0A7W1YX47-F1
#
_cell.length_a   1.000
_cell.length_b   1.000
_cell.length_c   1.000
_cell.angle_alpha   90.00
_cell.angle_beta   90.00
_cell.angle_gamma   90.00
#
_symmetry.space_group_name_H-M   'P 1'
#
loop_
_entity.id
_entity.type
_entity.pdbx_description
1 polymer ?
#
loop_
_entity_poly.entity_id
_entity_poly.type
_entity_poly.pdbx_seq_one_letter_code
_entity_poly.pdbx_strand_id
1 'polypeptide(L)'
;MLNLRSYLIVGSKSKGKVLMEGDLEGEIERLKLEIEKAERAQLKRDSLLGNREELEEEANRIRGEIEEDTLDMYRKPEELEVLAKHVEEQHDLLEQTLQRKRDIDHLLDSWDNYTLDDRILLEKELIGVILSQHPDQRPTYEHIISTLKLTVEHRQQLLDVSRLCTQLIEALEVMIAARQTVKRRGLLSYLIGPNPNGIISQQMEKIEKFTEMTIFALEKHAQQGLHNKSVQKIQADLVIFLNSLHEHSKKRWGFGKIDTTFAKAFLELTALHAMLAEHICYASEAEDLLDKKLHVWMQTYTG
;
A
#
# COMPACT_ATOMS: atom_id res chain seq x y z
N MET A 1 11.08 0.12 6.18
CA MET A 1 11.06 0.55 4.77
C MET A 1 11.16 2.06 4.74
N LEU A 2 12.16 2.62 4.06
CA LEU A 2 12.34 4.07 3.90
C LEU A 2 11.12 4.66 3.18
N ASN A 3 10.46 5.67 3.77
CA ASN A 3 9.40 6.42 3.09
C ASN A 3 10.06 7.35 2.07
N LEU A 4 10.30 6.83 0.86
CA LEU A 4 11.02 7.48 -0.24
C LEU A 4 10.40 8.80 -0.74
N ARG A 5 9.21 9.18 -0.24
CA ARG A 5 8.61 10.50 -0.50
C ARG A 5 9.47 11.66 0.02
N SER A 6 10.25 11.50 1.08
CA SER A 6 10.98 12.60 1.72
C SER A 6 12.34 12.95 1.06
N TYR A 7 12.84 12.09 0.17
CA TYR A 7 13.93 12.43 -0.76
C TYR A 7 13.44 13.31 -1.93
N LEU A 8 12.14 13.28 -2.24
CA LEU A 8 11.54 13.97 -3.38
C LEU A 8 11.07 15.39 -3.08
N ILE A 9 10.91 15.75 -1.80
CA ILE A 9 10.44 17.05 -1.36
C ILE A 9 11.67 17.92 -1.03
N VAL A 10 11.78 19.01 -1.78
CA VAL A 10 12.77 20.11 -1.70
C VAL A 10 14.12 19.82 -2.34
N GLY A 11 14.23 20.24 -3.60
CA GLY A 11 15.49 20.73 -4.15
C GLY A 11 15.90 21.98 -3.39
N SER A 12 16.79 21.84 -2.41
CA SER A 12 17.37 22.97 -1.69
C SER A 12 18.85 23.02 -1.96
N LYS A 13 19.27 24.11 -2.62
CA LYS A 13 20.65 24.59 -2.69
C LYS A 13 21.24 24.55 -1.27
N SER A 14 22.06 23.56 -0.95
CA SER A 14 22.84 23.61 0.28
C SER A 14 23.88 24.71 0.10
N LYS A 15 23.79 25.76 0.92
CA LYS A 15 24.90 26.70 1.10
C LYS A 15 25.97 25.93 1.87
N GLY A 16 26.91 25.34 1.15
CA GLY A 16 28.04 24.61 1.73
C GLY A 16 28.76 25.48 2.74
N LYS A 17 28.76 25.05 4.00
CA LYS A 17 29.67 25.55 5.02
C LYS A 17 31.05 25.03 4.63
N VAL A 18 32.00 25.92 4.36
CA VAL A 18 33.37 25.52 4.01
C VAL A 18 34.03 25.04 5.31
N LEU A 19 34.09 23.71 5.49
CA LEU A 19 34.79 23.05 6.58
C LEU A 19 36.20 22.67 6.10
N MET A 20 37.20 22.73 6.98
CA MET A 20 38.56 22.29 6.64
C MET A 20 38.62 20.75 6.55
N GLU A 21 39.60 20.19 5.82
CA GLU A 21 39.71 18.72 5.61
C GLU A 21 39.63 17.90 6.91
N GLY A 22 40.30 18.35 7.98
CA GLY A 22 40.23 17.69 9.30
C GLY A 22 38.90 17.84 10.05
N ASP A 23 38.10 18.86 9.72
CA ASP A 23 36.74 19.03 10.26
C ASP A 23 35.73 18.16 9.50
N LEU A 24 36.00 17.83 8.23
CA LEU A 24 35.10 17.04 7.39
C LEU A 24 35.09 15.56 7.77
N GLU A 25 36.25 14.97 8.08
CA GLU A 25 36.33 13.57 8.55
C GLU A 25 35.59 13.37 9.89
N GLY A 26 35.75 14.31 10.82
CA GLY A 26 35.03 14.31 12.09
C GLY A 26 33.51 14.49 11.94
N GLU A 27 33.10 15.30 10.96
CA GLU A 27 31.68 15.50 10.63
C GLU A 27 31.06 14.26 10.00
N ILE A 28 31.78 13.55 9.12
CA ILE A 28 31.34 12.27 8.54
C ILE A 28 31.09 11.25 9.65
N GLU A 29 32.04 11.09 10.57
CA GLU A 29 31.92 10.10 11.64
C GLU A 29 30.77 10.45 12.61
N ARG A 30 30.57 11.74 12.90
CA ARG A 30 29.41 12.20 13.69
C ARG A 30 28.10 11.85 12.99
N LEU A 31 27.96 12.21 11.71
CA LEU A 31 26.74 11.99 10.94
C LEU A 31 26.43 10.50 10.79
N LYS A 32 27.43 9.64 10.57
CA LYS A 32 27.23 8.17 10.56
C LYS A 32 26.65 7.66 11.87
N LEU A 33 27.21 8.11 13.00
CA LEU A 33 26.73 7.70 14.32
C LEU A 33 25.30 8.19 14.58
N GLU A 34 24.96 9.39 14.14
CA GLU A 34 23.62 9.96 14.28
C GLU A 34 22.59 9.24 13.39
N ILE A 35 22.96 8.93 12.14
CA ILE A 35 22.13 8.12 11.23
C ILE A 35 21.90 6.74 11.83
N GLU A 36 22.94 6.06 12.32
CA GLU A 36 22.81 4.73 12.90
C GLU A 36 21.91 4.74 14.15
N LYS A 37 22.02 5.77 15.00
CA LYS A 37 21.11 5.96 16.14
C LYS A 37 19.66 6.14 15.67
N ALA A 38 19.43 6.96 14.65
CA ALA A 38 18.10 7.19 14.09
C ALA A 38 17.53 5.89 13.47
N GLU A 39 18.34 5.10 12.77
CA GLU A 39 17.94 3.80 12.22
C GLU A 39 17.53 2.80 13.31
N ARG A 40 18.32 2.68 14.38
CA ARG A 40 17.98 1.80 15.51
C ARG A 40 16.70 2.25 16.22
N ALA A 41 16.53 3.56 16.40
CA ALA A 41 15.32 4.14 16.98
C ALA A 41 14.10 3.82 16.10
N GLN A 42 14.23 3.96 14.78
CA GLN A 42 13.18 3.65 13.82
C GLN A 42 12.81 2.16 13.84
N LEU A 43 13.79 1.25 13.79
CA LEU A 43 13.53 -0.20 13.85
C LEU A 43 12.80 -0.60 15.13
N LYS A 44 13.16 0.02 16.25
CA LYS A 44 12.50 -0.21 17.54
C LYS A 44 11.07 0.33 17.55
N ARG A 45 10.84 1.50 16.95
CA ARG A 45 9.50 2.08 16.77
C ARG A 45 8.63 1.17 15.89
N ASP A 46 9.15 0.72 14.76
CA ASP A 46 8.43 -0.19 13.84
C ASP A 46 8.05 -1.50 14.54
N SER A 47 8.97 -2.07 15.33
CA SER A 47 8.67 -3.27 16.15
C SER A 47 7.60 -3.01 17.21
N LEU A 48 7.63 -1.86 17.89
CA LEU A 48 6.62 -1.50 18.88
C LEU A 48 5.25 -1.29 18.22
N LEU A 49 5.20 -0.67 17.02
CA LEU A 49 3.97 -0.51 16.25
C LEU A 49 3.38 -1.87 15.84
N GLY A 50 4.21 -2.80 15.35
CA GLY A 50 3.76 -4.16 15.03
C GLY A 50 3.16 -4.88 16.25
N ASN A 51 3.87 -4.85 17.39
CA ASN A 51 3.36 -5.43 18.64
C ASN A 51 2.05 -4.76 19.10
N ARG A 52 1.91 -3.45 18.90
CA ARG A 52 0.68 -2.71 19.22
C ARG A 52 -0.50 -3.15 18.36
N GLU A 53 -0.27 -3.37 17.07
CA GLU A 53 -1.28 -3.88 16.13
C GLU A 53 -1.71 -5.30 16.52
N GLU A 54 -0.78 -6.19 16.83
CA GLU A 54 -1.07 -7.54 17.33
C GLU A 54 -1.92 -7.52 18.61
N LEU A 55 -1.57 -6.66 19.58
CA LEU A 55 -2.38 -6.50 20.80
C LEU A 55 -3.77 -5.91 20.53
N GLU A 56 -3.93 -5.10 19.48
CA GLU A 56 -5.24 -4.57 19.10
C GLU A 56 -6.11 -5.64 18.44
N GLU A 57 -5.54 -6.47 17.58
CA GLU A 57 -6.22 -7.64 17.00
C GLU A 57 -6.61 -8.64 18.09
N GLU A 58 -5.71 -8.91 19.04
CA GLU A 58 -5.96 -9.73 20.22
C GLU A 58 -7.11 -9.20 21.06
N ALA A 59 -7.09 -7.90 21.39
CA ALA A 59 -8.15 -7.26 22.17
C ALA A 59 -9.51 -7.32 21.47
N ASN A 60 -9.53 -7.14 20.14
CA ASN A 60 -10.76 -7.25 19.36
C ASN A 60 -11.28 -8.69 19.32
N ARG A 61 -10.41 -9.69 19.24
CA ARG A 61 -10.80 -11.10 19.29
C ARG A 61 -11.41 -11.46 20.64
N ILE A 62 -10.74 -11.11 21.74
CA ILE A 62 -11.24 -11.36 23.11
C ILE A 62 -12.60 -10.67 23.32
N ARG A 63 -12.79 -9.45 22.83
CA ARG A 63 -14.10 -8.78 22.87
C ARG A 63 -15.18 -9.57 22.14
N GLY A 64 -14.85 -10.12 20.96
CA GLY A 64 -15.76 -10.98 20.21
C GLY A 64 -16.12 -12.26 20.96
N GLU A 65 -15.14 -12.91 21.60
CA GLU A 65 -15.35 -14.10 22.44
C GLU A 65 -16.27 -13.78 23.63
N ILE A 66 -16.01 -12.68 24.35
CA ILE A 66 -16.87 -12.20 25.46
C ILE A 66 -18.31 -11.96 24.98
N GLU A 67 -18.49 -11.28 23.84
CA GLU A 67 -19.81 -11.01 23.27
C GLU A 67 -20.54 -12.31 22.90
N GLU A 68 -19.85 -13.26 22.29
CA GLU A 68 -20.41 -14.57 21.92
C GLU A 68 -20.79 -15.39 23.15
N ASP A 69 -19.91 -15.52 24.14
CA ASP A 69 -20.18 -16.26 25.38
C ASP A 69 -21.31 -15.62 26.18
N THR A 70 -21.36 -14.28 26.24
CA THR A 70 -22.46 -13.55 26.87
C THR A 70 -23.79 -13.84 26.18
N LEU A 71 -23.82 -13.94 24.85
CA LEU A 71 -25.02 -14.33 24.10
C LEU A 71 -25.40 -15.79 24.37
N ASP A 72 -24.42 -16.68 24.46
CA ASP A 72 -24.63 -18.11 24.70
C ASP A 72 -25.14 -18.40 26.11
N MET A 73 -24.79 -17.57 27.11
CA MET A 73 -25.39 -17.64 28.46
C MET A 73 -26.92 -17.51 28.45
N TYR A 74 -27.50 -16.75 27.51
CA TYR A 74 -28.96 -16.65 27.35
C TYR A 74 -29.56 -17.83 26.58
N ARG A 75 -28.77 -18.49 25.72
CA ARG A 75 -29.22 -19.59 24.86
C ARG A 75 -29.09 -20.96 25.53
N LYS A 76 -28.11 -21.12 26.43
CA LYS A 76 -27.73 -22.37 27.09
C LYS A 76 -27.68 -22.17 28.62
N PRO A 77 -28.84 -21.99 29.28
CA PRO A 77 -28.87 -21.76 30.73
C PRO A 77 -28.27 -22.90 31.55
N GLU A 78 -28.19 -24.11 31.00
CA GLU A 78 -27.52 -25.28 31.61
C GLU A 78 -25.99 -25.13 31.73
N GLU A 79 -25.36 -24.27 30.93
CA GLU A 79 -23.91 -24.02 30.91
C GLU A 79 -23.54 -22.69 31.60
N LEU A 80 -24.51 -22.02 32.23
CA LEU A 80 -24.37 -20.66 32.73
C LEU A 80 -23.17 -20.44 33.64
N GLU A 81 -22.93 -21.34 34.60
CA GLU A 81 -21.84 -21.20 35.57
C GLU A 81 -20.46 -21.30 34.91
N VAL A 82 -20.33 -22.16 33.90
CA VAL A 82 -19.08 -22.35 33.15
C VAL A 82 -18.83 -21.13 32.25
N LEU A 83 -19.86 -20.68 31.53
CA LEU A 83 -19.76 -19.51 30.64
C LEU A 83 -19.50 -18.21 31.42
N ALA A 84 -20.18 -18.00 32.57
CA ALA A 84 -19.95 -16.83 33.42
C ALA A 84 -18.49 -16.75 33.90
N LYS A 85 -17.93 -17.90 34.31
CA LYS A 85 -16.52 -17.97 34.71
C LYS A 85 -15.58 -17.71 33.54
N HIS A 86 -15.87 -18.25 32.36
CA HIS A 86 -15.05 -18.02 31.17
C HIS A 86 -15.07 -16.54 30.76
N VAL A 87 -16.24 -15.88 30.79
CA VAL A 87 -16.37 -14.44 30.53
C VAL A 87 -15.56 -13.61 31.52
N GLU A 88 -15.54 -13.96 32.81
CA GLU A 88 -14.71 -13.29 33.82
C GLU A 88 -13.21 -13.44 33.52
N GLU A 89 -12.75 -14.66 33.20
CA GLU A 89 -11.36 -14.92 32.80
C GLU A 89 -10.95 -14.15 31.53
N GLN A 90 -11.87 -14.02 30.56
CA GLN A 90 -11.66 -13.26 29.33
C GLN A 90 -11.63 -11.75 29.58
N HIS A 91 -12.43 -11.24 30.52
CA HIS A 91 -12.35 -9.84 30.95
C HIS A 91 -11.00 -9.50 31.58
N ASP A 92 -10.47 -10.37 32.44
CA ASP A 92 -9.14 -10.21 33.03
C ASP A 92 -8.04 -10.22 31.96
N LEU A 93 -8.14 -11.13 30.98
CA LEU A 93 -7.20 -11.19 29.85
C LEU A 93 -7.27 -9.95 28.97
N LEU A 94 -8.48 -9.43 28.72
CA LEU A 94 -8.69 -8.19 27.98
C LEU A 94 -8.06 -7.00 28.70
N GLU A 95 -8.22 -6.89 30.02
CA GLU A 95 -7.62 -5.81 30.80
C GLU A 95 -6.09 -5.87 30.74
N GLN A 96 -5.50 -7.05 30.88
CA GLN A 96 -4.04 -7.24 30.74
C GLN A 96 -3.55 -6.86 29.34
N THR A 97 -4.26 -7.25 28.29
CA THR A 97 -3.93 -6.92 26.89
C THR A 97 -3.99 -5.41 26.66
N LEU A 98 -5.05 -4.75 27.15
CA LEU A 98 -5.19 -3.30 27.06
C LEU A 98 -4.12 -2.56 27.86
N GLN A 99 -3.71 -3.07 29.02
CA GLN A 99 -2.63 -2.48 29.80
C GLN A 99 -1.29 -2.58 29.07
N ARG A 100 -0.96 -3.75 28.50
CA ARG A 100 0.25 -3.91 27.67
C ARG A 100 0.24 -2.97 26.46
N LYS A 101 -0.91 -2.77 25.83
CA LYS A 101 -1.06 -1.83 24.72
C LYS A 101 -0.74 -0.39 25.17
N ARG A 102 -1.26 0.05 26.33
CA ARG A 102 -0.93 1.36 26.91
C ARG A 102 0.55 1.50 27.23
N ASP A 103 1.18 0.45 27.74
CA ASP A 103 2.62 0.45 28.01
C ASP A 103 3.43 0.64 26.71
N ILE A 104 3.00 0.01 25.61
CA ILE A 104 3.59 0.23 24.28
C ILE A 104 3.34 1.66 23.80
N ASP A 105 2.14 2.21 23.96
CA ASP A 105 1.84 3.60 23.60
C ASP A 105 2.76 4.58 24.36
N HIS A 106 2.97 4.37 25.67
CA HIS A 106 3.93 5.15 26.47
C HIS A 106 5.37 5.00 25.99
N LEU A 107 5.77 3.81 25.57
CA LEU A 107 7.08 3.61 24.96
C LEU A 107 7.16 4.40 23.65
N LEU A 108 6.18 4.28 22.76
CA LEU A 108 6.14 5.00 21.48
C LEU A 108 6.25 6.52 21.68
N ASP A 109 5.54 7.09 22.65
CA ASP A 109 5.62 8.51 23.02
C ASP A 109 7.05 8.92 23.42
N SER A 110 7.81 8.04 24.08
CA SER A 110 9.21 8.30 24.44
C SER A 110 10.19 8.24 23.26
N TRP A 111 9.78 7.62 22.14
CA TRP A 111 10.58 7.48 20.91
C TRP A 111 10.23 8.51 19.82
N ASP A 112 9.37 9.49 20.11
CA ASP A 112 8.96 10.52 19.13
C ASP A 112 10.07 11.50 18.74
N ASN A 113 11.22 11.48 19.43
CA ASN A 113 12.36 12.37 19.18
C ASN A 113 13.20 12.01 17.94
N TYR A 114 12.96 10.86 17.31
CA TYR A 114 13.64 10.47 16.07
C TYR A 114 12.62 10.11 15.01
N THR A 115 12.28 11.11 14.20
CA THR A 115 11.40 10.91 13.06
C THR A 115 12.19 10.40 11.87
N LEU A 116 11.48 9.80 10.91
CA LEU A 116 12.06 9.47 9.62
C LEU A 116 12.60 10.71 8.91
N ASP A 117 11.98 11.86 9.11
CA ASP A 117 12.43 13.13 8.51
C ASP A 117 13.79 13.57 9.08
N ASP A 118 14.05 13.32 10.37
CA ASP A 118 15.35 13.61 11.00
C ASP A 118 16.46 12.74 10.40
N ARG A 119 16.18 11.44 10.21
CA ARG A 119 17.12 10.52 9.54
C ARG A 119 17.45 11.01 8.13
N ILE A 120 16.43 11.38 7.35
CA ILE A 120 16.62 11.83 5.97
C ILE A 120 17.39 13.14 5.91
N LEU A 121 17.19 14.03 6.89
CA LEU A 121 17.98 15.25 7.00
C LEU A 121 19.46 14.92 7.24
N LEU A 122 19.77 14.02 8.16
CA LEU A 122 21.13 13.57 8.44
C LEU A 122 21.79 12.89 7.22
N GLU A 123 21.04 12.05 6.50
CA GLU A 123 21.51 11.43 5.25
C GLU A 123 21.81 12.50 4.18
N LYS A 124 20.97 13.52 4.03
CA LYS A 124 21.21 14.66 3.13
C LYS A 124 22.44 15.47 3.52
N GLU A 125 22.66 15.70 4.81
CA GLU A 125 23.86 16.38 5.31
C GLU A 125 25.11 15.58 5.00
N LEU A 126 25.09 14.26 5.24
CA LEU A 126 26.20 13.36 4.93
C LEU A 126 26.53 13.36 3.43
N ILE A 127 25.52 13.28 2.57
CA ILE A 127 25.68 13.40 1.11
C ILE A 127 26.31 14.75 0.75
N GLY A 128 25.89 15.84 1.40
CA GLY A 128 26.46 17.17 1.20
C GLY A 128 27.95 17.22 1.52
N VAL A 129 28.37 16.56 2.60
CA VAL A 129 29.77 16.44 3.00
C VAL A 129 30.56 15.59 1.99
N ILE A 130 30.04 14.41 1.61
CA ILE A 130 30.66 13.55 0.58
C ILE A 130 30.88 14.31 -0.72
N LEU A 131 29.86 15.02 -1.23
CA LEU A 131 29.96 15.76 -2.50
C LEU A 131 30.85 17.01 -2.40
N SER A 132 31.18 17.47 -1.19
CA SER A 132 32.16 18.53 -0.97
C SER A 132 33.60 18.01 -1.07
N GLN A 133 33.86 16.79 -0.60
CA GLN A 133 35.16 16.12 -0.70
C GLN A 133 35.39 15.45 -2.07
N HIS A 134 34.33 14.90 -2.66
CA HIS A 134 34.35 14.15 -3.92
C HIS A 134 33.39 14.77 -4.95
N PRO A 135 33.66 16.01 -5.43
CA PRO A 135 32.77 16.69 -6.37
C PRO A 135 32.61 15.95 -7.71
N ASP A 136 33.58 15.12 -8.08
CA ASP A 136 33.55 14.23 -9.25
C ASP A 136 32.44 13.17 -9.16
N GLN A 137 31.93 12.87 -7.97
CA GLN A 137 30.86 11.89 -7.75
C GLN A 137 29.45 12.46 -7.89
N ARG A 138 29.30 13.78 -8.03
CA ARG A 138 27.99 14.43 -8.22
C ARG A 138 27.18 13.82 -9.39
N PRO A 139 27.75 13.55 -10.58
CA PRO A 139 26.99 12.95 -11.68
C PRO A 139 26.45 11.55 -11.33
N THR A 140 27.24 10.74 -10.62
CA THR A 140 26.84 9.39 -10.18
C THR A 140 25.67 9.47 -9.20
N TYR A 141 25.77 10.33 -8.18
CA TYR A 141 24.71 10.56 -7.21
C TYR A 141 23.42 11.08 -7.87
N GLU A 142 23.52 12.10 -8.73
CA GLU A 142 22.37 12.67 -9.44
C GLU A 142 21.70 11.63 -10.34
N HIS A 143 22.47 10.73 -10.96
CA HIS A 143 21.94 9.63 -11.75
C HIS A 143 21.17 8.62 -10.89
N ILE A 144 21.72 8.20 -9.73
CA ILE A 144 21.05 7.27 -8.83
C ILE A 144 19.73 7.87 -8.33
N ILE A 145 19.75 9.11 -7.82
CA ILE A 145 18.56 9.78 -7.27
C ILE A 145 17.50 10.05 -8.34
N SER A 146 17.90 10.50 -9.54
CA SER A 146 16.95 10.72 -10.63
C SER A 146 16.29 9.41 -11.07
N THR A 147 17.05 8.32 -11.14
CA THR A 147 16.51 7.00 -11.48
C THR A 147 15.57 6.51 -10.38
N LEU A 148 15.96 6.63 -9.10
CA LEU A 148 15.14 6.24 -7.95
C LEU A 148 13.81 7.00 -7.93
N LYS A 149 13.85 8.32 -8.16
CA LYS A 149 12.65 9.16 -8.28
C LYS A 149 11.71 8.65 -9.36
N LEU A 150 12.23 8.40 -10.56
CA LEU A 150 11.43 7.90 -11.67
C LEU A 150 10.83 6.52 -11.37
N THR A 151 11.58 5.63 -10.73
CA THR A 151 11.11 4.30 -10.34
C THR A 151 10.01 4.37 -9.28
N VAL A 152 10.15 5.23 -8.26
CA VAL A 152 9.11 5.44 -7.22
C VAL A 152 7.83 6.01 -7.84
N GLU A 153 7.97 7.05 -8.67
CA GLU A 153 6.84 7.65 -9.38
C GLU A 153 6.14 6.62 -10.28
N HIS A 154 6.91 5.82 -11.01
CA HIS A 154 6.39 4.74 -11.83
C HIS A 154 5.60 3.70 -11.02
N ARG A 155 6.19 3.19 -9.92
CA ARG A 155 5.53 2.22 -9.05
C ARG A 155 4.22 2.76 -8.49
N GLN A 156 4.21 4.00 -8.02
CA GLN A 156 2.99 4.62 -7.49
C GLN A 156 1.89 4.69 -8.54
N GLN A 157 2.23 5.00 -9.79
CA GLN A 157 1.24 5.06 -10.85
C GLN A 157 0.70 3.67 -11.21
N LEU A 158 1.55 2.64 -11.23
CA LEU A 158 1.10 1.26 -11.43
C LEU A 158 0.18 0.81 -10.29
N LEU A 159 0.47 1.18 -9.05
CA LEU A 159 -0.39 0.93 -7.89
C LEU A 159 -1.75 1.63 -8.02
N ASP A 160 -1.77 2.88 -8.49
CA ASP A 160 -3.02 3.62 -8.70
C ASP A 160 -3.91 2.94 -9.75
N VAL A 161 -3.32 2.48 -10.87
CA VAL A 161 -4.01 1.72 -11.91
C VAL A 161 -4.50 0.37 -11.35
N SER A 162 -3.65 -0.35 -10.61
CA SER A 162 -4.00 -1.64 -10.00
C SER A 162 -5.18 -1.53 -9.05
N ARG A 163 -5.25 -0.46 -8.25
CA ARG A 163 -6.39 -0.19 -7.38
C ARG A 163 -7.69 0.00 -8.18
N LEU A 164 -7.65 0.75 -9.28
CA LEU A 164 -8.83 0.95 -10.13
C LEU A 164 -9.25 -0.34 -10.84
N CYS A 165 -8.30 -1.16 -11.30
CA CYS A 165 -8.57 -2.49 -11.85
C CYS A 165 -9.24 -3.39 -10.80
N THR A 166 -8.81 -3.35 -9.54
CA THR A 166 -9.43 -4.10 -8.44
C THR A 166 -10.89 -3.69 -8.26
N GLN A 167 -11.18 -2.37 -8.26
CA GLN A 167 -12.55 -1.85 -8.16
C GLN A 167 -13.44 -2.28 -9.35
N LEU A 168 -12.87 -2.39 -10.54
CA LEU A 168 -13.57 -2.92 -11.72
C LEU A 168 -13.84 -4.42 -11.60
N ILE A 169 -12.88 -5.21 -11.11
CA ILE A 169 -13.03 -6.64 -10.86
C ILE A 169 -14.16 -6.88 -9.85
N GLU A 170 -14.14 -6.16 -8.71
CA GLU A 170 -15.19 -6.23 -7.69
C GLU A 170 -16.57 -5.90 -8.25
N ALA A 171 -16.69 -4.83 -9.05
CA ALA A 171 -17.95 -4.45 -9.67
C ALA A 171 -18.48 -5.52 -10.63
N LEU A 172 -17.60 -6.11 -11.44
CA LEU A 172 -17.93 -7.22 -12.33
C LEU A 172 -18.36 -8.47 -11.55
N GLU A 173 -17.63 -8.82 -10.49
CA GLU A 173 -17.93 -9.97 -9.64
C GLU A 173 -19.29 -9.85 -8.97
N VAL A 174 -19.58 -8.71 -8.33
CA VAL A 174 -20.86 -8.44 -7.67
C VAL A 174 -22.02 -8.52 -8.68
N MET A 175 -21.84 -7.97 -9.88
CA MET A 175 -22.83 -8.03 -10.94
C MET A 175 -23.08 -9.47 -11.42
N ILE A 176 -22.02 -10.26 -11.62
CA ILE A 176 -22.12 -11.67 -12.03
C ILE A 176 -22.80 -12.48 -10.91
N ALA A 177 -22.46 -12.24 -9.64
CA ALA A 177 -23.07 -12.91 -8.50
C ALA A 177 -24.57 -12.61 -8.37
N ALA A 178 -24.98 -11.35 -8.57
CA ALA A 178 -26.39 -10.96 -8.62
C ALA A 178 -27.12 -11.72 -9.74
N ARG A 179 -26.50 -11.82 -10.92
CA ARG A 179 -27.03 -12.59 -12.06
C ARG A 179 -27.15 -14.09 -11.74
N GLN A 180 -26.17 -14.70 -11.08
CA GLN A 180 -26.22 -16.11 -10.67
C GLN A 180 -27.32 -16.37 -9.66
N THR A 181 -27.60 -15.42 -8.76
CA THR A 181 -28.70 -15.51 -7.80
C THR A 181 -30.05 -15.60 -8.52
N VAL A 182 -30.27 -14.75 -9.54
CA VAL A 182 -31.47 -14.83 -10.40
C VAL A 182 -31.54 -16.18 -11.13
N LYS A 183 -30.41 -16.69 -11.63
CA LYS A 183 -30.36 -17.99 -12.33
C LYS A 183 -30.75 -19.16 -11.41
N ARG A 184 -30.33 -19.12 -10.14
CA ARG A 184 -30.59 -20.18 -9.15
C ARG A 184 -31.96 -20.10 -8.50
N ARG A 185 -32.43 -18.89 -8.18
CA ARG A 185 -33.66 -18.68 -7.39
C ARG A 185 -34.86 -18.18 -8.20
N GLY A 186 -34.66 -17.80 -9.47
CA GLY A 186 -35.74 -17.33 -10.35
C GLY A 186 -36.46 -16.12 -9.76
N LEU A 187 -37.79 -16.10 -9.81
CA LEU A 187 -38.59 -14.99 -9.27
C LEU A 187 -38.41 -14.78 -7.76
N LEU A 188 -38.02 -15.81 -7.00
CA LEU A 188 -37.80 -15.68 -5.56
C LEU A 188 -36.64 -14.74 -5.21
N SER A 189 -35.68 -14.51 -6.13
CA SER A 189 -34.60 -13.54 -5.90
C SER A 189 -35.09 -12.10 -5.83
N TYR A 190 -36.29 -11.80 -6.31
CA TYR A 190 -36.89 -10.47 -6.25
C TYR A 190 -37.74 -10.25 -5.01
N LEU A 191 -38.13 -11.33 -4.32
CA LEU A 191 -38.94 -11.28 -3.11
C LEU A 191 -38.09 -11.31 -1.83
N ILE A 192 -36.86 -11.80 -1.93
CA ILE A 192 -35.96 -11.99 -0.78
C ILE A 192 -34.64 -11.26 -1.06
N GLY A 193 -34.43 -10.14 -0.35
CA GLY A 193 -33.20 -9.33 -0.45
C GLY A 193 -33.28 -8.17 -1.45
N PRO A 194 -32.13 -7.53 -1.74
CA PRO A 194 -32.09 -6.37 -2.64
C PRO A 194 -32.37 -6.80 -4.08
N ASN A 195 -33.10 -5.96 -4.82
CA ASN A 195 -33.48 -6.25 -6.21
C ASN A 195 -32.23 -6.47 -7.10
N PRO A 196 -32.05 -7.67 -7.68
CA PRO A 196 -30.88 -7.98 -8.50
C PRO A 196 -30.68 -7.03 -9.69
N ASN A 197 -31.77 -6.54 -10.29
CA ASN A 197 -31.67 -5.58 -11.40
C ASN A 197 -31.13 -4.23 -10.93
N GLY A 198 -31.49 -3.80 -9.70
CA GLY A 198 -30.95 -2.58 -9.10
C GLY A 198 -29.46 -2.71 -8.83
N ILE A 199 -29.02 -3.84 -8.27
CA ILE A 199 -27.60 -4.14 -8.04
C ILE A 199 -26.82 -4.12 -9.37
N ILE A 200 -27.33 -4.82 -10.39
CA ILE A 200 -26.68 -4.88 -11.71
C ILE A 200 -26.56 -3.50 -12.34
N SER A 201 -27.64 -2.70 -12.34
CA SER A 201 -27.58 -1.33 -12.87
C SER A 201 -26.56 -0.47 -12.13
N GLN A 202 -26.53 -0.53 -10.80
CA GLN A 202 -25.55 0.22 -10.01
C GLN A 202 -24.11 -0.21 -10.31
N GLN A 203 -23.85 -1.52 -10.48
CA GLN A 203 -22.51 -1.97 -10.83
C GLN A 203 -22.13 -1.58 -12.27
N MET A 204 -23.08 -1.53 -13.21
CA MET A 204 -22.82 -1.04 -14.57
C MET A 204 -22.37 0.43 -14.57
N GLU A 205 -23.04 1.29 -13.80
CA GLU A 205 -22.63 2.70 -13.63
C GLU A 205 -21.23 2.82 -13.02
N LYS A 206 -20.90 1.96 -12.04
CA LYS A 206 -19.55 1.90 -11.48
C LYS A 206 -18.51 1.45 -12.51
N ILE A 207 -18.82 0.44 -13.32
CA ILE A 207 -17.94 -0.05 -14.39
C ILE A 207 -17.69 1.08 -15.39
N GLU A 208 -18.73 1.80 -15.81
CA GLU A 208 -18.60 2.97 -16.69
C GLU A 208 -17.65 4.02 -16.09
N LYS A 209 -17.89 4.42 -14.84
CA LYS A 209 -17.06 5.42 -14.16
C LYS A 209 -15.60 4.96 -13.98
N PHE A 210 -15.39 3.73 -13.49
CA PHE A 210 -14.05 3.25 -13.21
C PHE A 210 -13.25 2.96 -14.48
N THR A 211 -13.90 2.55 -15.57
CA THR A 211 -13.22 2.42 -16.88
C THR A 211 -12.70 3.77 -17.36
N GLU A 212 -13.50 4.84 -17.31
CA GLU A 212 -13.04 6.20 -17.66
C GLU A 212 -11.86 6.66 -16.79
N MET A 213 -11.98 6.49 -15.47
CA MET A 213 -10.91 6.86 -14.53
C MET A 213 -9.62 6.09 -14.79
N THR A 214 -9.73 4.79 -15.11
CA THR A 214 -8.56 3.93 -15.36
C THR A 214 -7.90 4.30 -16.68
N ILE A 215 -8.67 4.54 -17.74
CA ILE A 215 -8.16 5.01 -19.03
C ILE A 215 -7.40 6.32 -18.86
N PHE A 216 -8.00 7.30 -18.17
CA PHE A 216 -7.34 8.58 -17.89
C PHE A 216 -6.01 8.41 -17.13
N ALA A 217 -5.98 7.54 -16.12
CA ALA A 217 -4.75 7.25 -15.36
C ALA A 217 -3.66 6.62 -16.25
N LEU A 218 -4.04 5.70 -17.14
CA LEU A 218 -3.14 5.05 -18.10
C LEU A 218 -2.59 6.04 -19.15
N GLU A 219 -3.44 6.91 -19.69
CA GLU A 219 -3.02 7.94 -20.66
C GLU A 219 -2.07 8.96 -20.04
N LYS A 220 -2.35 9.39 -18.80
CA LYS A 220 -1.45 10.26 -18.03
C LYS A 220 -0.09 9.61 -17.82
N HIS A 221 -0.07 8.32 -17.49
CA HIS A 221 1.18 7.57 -17.34
C HIS A 221 1.96 7.48 -18.66
N ALA A 222 1.28 7.22 -19.78
CA ALA A 222 1.90 7.12 -21.10
C ALA A 222 2.57 8.44 -21.53
N GLN A 223 1.98 9.59 -21.20
CA GLN A 223 2.53 10.92 -21.49
C GLN A 223 3.83 11.23 -20.72
N GLN A 224 4.07 10.55 -19.61
CA GLN A 224 5.24 10.79 -18.74
C GLN A 224 6.50 10.01 -19.17
N GLY A 225 6.43 9.24 -20.27
CA GLY A 225 7.63 8.80 -21.00
C GLY A 225 8.36 7.60 -20.41
N LEU A 226 7.67 6.71 -19.70
CA LEU A 226 8.31 5.51 -19.15
C LEU A 226 8.73 4.52 -20.23
N HIS A 227 10.03 4.20 -20.28
CA HIS A 227 10.70 3.49 -21.38
C HIS A 227 10.60 1.96 -21.34
N ASN A 228 9.83 1.36 -20.43
CA ASN A 228 9.71 -0.09 -20.37
C ASN A 228 8.68 -0.62 -21.39
N LYS A 229 9.19 -1.26 -22.45
CA LYS A 229 8.37 -1.83 -23.54
C LYS A 229 7.32 -2.85 -23.07
N SER A 230 7.61 -3.63 -22.03
CA SER A 230 6.64 -4.62 -21.53
C SER A 230 5.47 -3.94 -20.83
N VAL A 231 5.76 -2.91 -20.03
CA VAL A 231 4.73 -2.12 -19.34
C VAL A 231 3.89 -1.34 -20.35
N GLN A 232 4.51 -0.71 -21.34
CA GLN A 232 3.80 -0.02 -22.42
C GLN A 232 2.83 -0.96 -23.16
N LYS A 233 3.25 -2.21 -23.40
CA LYS A 233 2.38 -3.21 -24.03
C LYS A 233 1.15 -3.52 -23.17
N ILE A 234 1.35 -3.81 -21.88
CA ILE A 234 0.23 -4.09 -20.97
C ILE A 234 -0.70 -2.89 -20.83
N GLN A 235 -0.16 -1.68 -20.79
CA GLN A 235 -0.97 -0.47 -20.76
C GLN A 235 -1.78 -0.30 -22.04
N ALA A 236 -1.20 -0.54 -23.21
CA ALA A 236 -1.92 -0.52 -24.47
C ALA A 236 -3.04 -1.58 -24.52
N ASP A 237 -2.72 -2.82 -24.12
CA ASP A 237 -3.69 -3.92 -24.06
C ASP A 237 -4.84 -3.58 -23.09
N LEU A 238 -4.52 -3.01 -21.92
CA LEU A 238 -5.48 -2.59 -20.92
C LEU A 238 -6.35 -1.41 -21.40
N VAL A 239 -5.78 -0.42 -22.09
CA VAL A 239 -6.56 0.69 -22.69
C VAL A 239 -7.53 0.17 -23.76
N ILE A 240 -7.09 -0.74 -24.63
CA ILE A 240 -7.96 -1.35 -25.65
C ILE A 240 -9.11 -2.12 -24.98
N PHE A 241 -8.79 -2.93 -23.97
CA PHE A 241 -9.76 -3.68 -23.21
C PHE A 241 -10.77 -2.77 -22.49
N LEU A 242 -10.29 -1.75 -21.78
CA LEU A 242 -11.13 -0.83 -21.00
C LEU A 242 -12.04 0.00 -21.89
N ASN A 243 -11.57 0.45 -23.06
CA ASN A 243 -12.43 1.14 -24.04
C ASN A 243 -13.56 0.23 -24.52
N SER A 244 -13.25 -1.04 -24.80
CA SER A 244 -14.29 -2.03 -25.15
C SER A 244 -15.27 -2.23 -23.99
N LEU A 245 -14.79 -2.44 -22.78
CA LEU A 245 -15.65 -2.64 -21.60
C LEU A 245 -16.54 -1.43 -21.33
N HIS A 246 -15.99 -0.24 -21.44
CA HIS A 246 -16.68 1.04 -21.30
C HIS A 246 -17.84 1.15 -22.32
N GLU A 247 -17.58 0.89 -23.60
CA GLU A 247 -18.61 0.88 -24.65
C GLU A 247 -19.71 -0.17 -24.42
N HIS A 248 -19.36 -1.32 -23.82
CA HIS A 248 -20.34 -2.33 -23.46
C HIS A 248 -21.20 -1.90 -22.27
N SER A 249 -20.64 -1.18 -21.29
CA SER A 249 -21.34 -0.68 -20.11
C SER A 249 -22.39 0.39 -20.45
N LYS A 250 -22.13 1.23 -21.46
CA LYS A 250 -23.06 2.28 -21.95
C LYS A 250 -24.28 1.72 -22.70
N LYS A 251 -24.20 0.50 -23.20
CA LYS A 251 -25.29 -0.12 -23.98
C LYS A 251 -26.31 -0.77 -23.06
N ARG A 252 -27.57 -0.84 -23.50
CA ARG A 252 -28.61 -1.60 -22.79
C ARG A 252 -28.11 -3.02 -22.50
N TRP A 253 -28.07 -3.35 -21.22
CA TRP A 253 -27.64 -4.66 -20.75
C TRP A 253 -28.82 -5.64 -20.70
N GLY A 254 -28.47 -6.92 -20.65
CA GLY A 254 -29.41 -8.02 -20.45
C GLY A 254 -28.66 -9.23 -19.93
N PHE A 255 -29.36 -10.19 -19.33
CA PHE A 255 -28.74 -11.36 -18.70
C PHE A 255 -27.82 -12.15 -19.64
N GLY A 256 -28.16 -12.26 -20.92
CA GLY A 256 -27.29 -12.91 -21.90
C GLY A 256 -25.94 -12.21 -22.08
N LYS A 257 -25.89 -10.87 -22.03
CA LYS A 257 -24.62 -10.12 -22.08
C LYS A 257 -23.80 -10.29 -20.81
N ILE A 258 -24.47 -10.38 -19.65
CA ILE A 258 -23.78 -10.62 -18.38
C ILE A 258 -23.13 -12.00 -18.38
N ASP A 259 -23.87 -13.03 -18.80
CA ASP A 259 -23.39 -14.41 -18.86
C ASP A 259 -22.28 -14.63 -19.91
N THR A 260 -22.10 -13.71 -20.87
CA THR A 260 -21.12 -13.83 -21.97
C THR A 260 -20.07 -12.73 -21.91
N THR A 261 -20.41 -11.52 -22.37
CA THR A 261 -19.51 -10.37 -22.46
C THR A 261 -18.87 -10.02 -21.12
N PHE A 262 -19.66 -9.83 -20.06
CA PHE A 262 -19.11 -9.37 -18.78
C PHE A 262 -18.42 -10.49 -17.99
N ALA A 263 -18.91 -11.72 -18.08
CA ALA A 263 -18.19 -12.88 -17.53
C ALA A 263 -16.81 -13.08 -18.18
N LYS A 264 -16.72 -12.92 -19.52
CA LYS A 264 -15.43 -12.94 -20.21
C LYS A 264 -14.55 -11.75 -19.81
N ALA A 265 -15.12 -10.55 -19.72
CA ALA A 265 -14.40 -9.35 -19.32
C ALA A 265 -13.82 -9.48 -17.90
N PHE A 266 -14.53 -10.13 -16.97
CA PHE A 266 -14.02 -10.43 -15.64
C PHE A 266 -12.75 -11.27 -15.68
N LEU A 267 -12.74 -12.37 -16.45
CA LEU A 267 -11.58 -13.25 -16.58
C LEU A 267 -10.40 -12.53 -17.25
N GLU A 268 -10.67 -11.76 -18.31
CA GLU A 268 -9.65 -11.02 -19.06
C GLU A 268 -9.02 -9.90 -18.22
N LEU A 269 -9.84 -9.13 -17.50
CA LEU A 269 -9.35 -8.09 -16.59
C LEU A 269 -8.54 -8.68 -15.43
N THR A 270 -8.96 -9.82 -14.88
CA THR A 270 -8.22 -10.51 -13.82
C THR A 270 -6.84 -10.94 -14.30
N ALA A 271 -6.75 -11.46 -15.53
CA ALA A 271 -5.46 -11.83 -16.14
C ALA A 271 -4.56 -10.61 -16.38
N LEU A 272 -5.10 -9.53 -16.93
CA LEU A 272 -4.36 -8.27 -17.15
C LEU A 272 -3.91 -7.64 -15.82
N HIS A 273 -4.74 -7.71 -14.78
CA HIS A 273 -4.42 -7.22 -13.44
C HIS A 273 -3.30 -8.03 -12.78
N ALA A 274 -3.28 -9.35 -12.96
CA ALA A 274 -2.17 -10.20 -12.50
C ALA A 274 -0.84 -9.84 -13.18
N MET A 275 -0.86 -9.58 -14.49
CA MET A 275 0.34 -9.12 -15.22
C MET A 275 0.81 -7.74 -14.73
N LEU A 276 -0.11 -6.84 -14.40
CA LEU A 276 0.22 -5.54 -13.81
C LEU A 276 0.86 -5.69 -12.43
N ALA A 277 0.37 -6.62 -11.60
CA ALA A 277 0.92 -6.91 -10.28
C ALA A 277 2.39 -7.40 -10.35
N GLU A 278 2.73 -8.21 -11.35
CA GLU A 278 4.11 -8.64 -11.61
C GLU A 278 5.03 -7.44 -11.89
N HIS A 279 4.58 -6.47 -12.68
CA HIS A 279 5.34 -5.25 -12.93
C HIS A 279 5.48 -4.32 -11.73
N ILE A 280 4.48 -4.29 -10.84
CA ILE A 280 4.60 -3.59 -9.56
C ILE A 280 5.70 -4.23 -8.71
N CYS A 281 5.79 -5.57 -8.71
CA CYS A 281 6.86 -6.30 -8.03
C CYS A 281 8.24 -5.92 -8.59
N TYR A 282 8.41 -5.96 -9.92
CA TYR A 282 9.68 -5.55 -10.55
C TYR A 282 10.06 -4.09 -10.28
N ALA A 283 9.08 -3.18 -10.24
CA ALA A 283 9.34 -1.79 -9.90
C ALA A 283 9.78 -1.65 -8.43
N SER A 284 9.20 -2.42 -7.52
CA SER A 284 9.60 -2.48 -6.11
C SER A 284 11.02 -3.04 -5.94
N GLU A 285 11.36 -4.12 -6.64
CA GLU A 285 12.71 -4.70 -6.59
C GLU A 285 13.76 -3.72 -7.16
N ALA A 286 13.41 -2.98 -8.21
CA ALA A 286 14.28 -1.96 -8.78
C ALA A 286 14.48 -0.77 -7.83
N GLU A 287 13.44 -0.36 -7.11
CA GLU A 287 13.49 0.64 -6.04
C GLU A 287 14.45 0.20 -4.93
N ASP A 288 14.29 -1.01 -4.42
CA ASP A 288 15.16 -1.59 -3.38
C ASP A 288 16.63 -1.70 -3.84
N LEU A 289 16.86 -2.04 -5.11
CA LEU A 289 18.20 -2.12 -5.67
C LEU A 289 18.87 -0.74 -5.77
N LEU A 290 18.13 0.29 -6.18
CA LEU A 290 18.63 1.65 -6.27
C LEU A 290 18.91 2.25 -4.89
N ASP A 291 18.06 1.95 -3.92
CA ASP A 291 18.27 2.32 -2.52
C ASP A 291 19.55 1.67 -1.95
N LYS A 292 19.74 0.37 -2.16
CA LYS A 292 21.00 -0.33 -1.81
C LYS A 292 22.22 0.28 -2.49
N LYS A 293 22.11 0.66 -3.77
CA LYS A 293 23.20 1.33 -4.50
C LYS A 293 23.54 2.68 -3.89
N LEU A 294 22.54 3.47 -3.50
CA LEU A 294 22.76 4.74 -2.83
C LEU A 294 23.47 4.54 -1.49
N HIS A 295 23.04 3.55 -0.70
CA HIS A 295 23.66 3.22 0.57
C HIS A 295 25.12 2.77 0.42
N VAL A 296 25.41 1.87 -0.53
CA VAL A 296 26.78 1.42 -0.83
C VAL A 296 27.65 2.58 -1.33
N TRP A 297 27.09 3.46 -2.18
CA TRP A 297 27.79 4.66 -2.62
C TRP A 297 28.16 5.54 -1.42
N MET A 298 27.22 5.80 -0.49
CA MET A 298 27.52 6.55 0.74
C MET A 298 28.61 5.89 1.58
N GLN A 299 28.58 4.56 1.77
CA GLN A 299 29.62 3.84 2.51
C GLN A 299 31.00 3.92 1.87
N THR A 300 31.06 3.92 0.53
CA THR A 300 32.32 3.94 -0.23
C THR A 300 33.11 5.24 -0.01
N TYR A 301 32.40 6.35 0.19
CA TYR A 301 33.00 7.68 0.35
C TYR A 301 32.95 8.18 1.80
N THR A 302 32.71 7.28 2.75
CA THR A 302 32.73 7.57 4.20
C THR A 302 33.58 6.58 4.99
N GLY A 303 34.37 5.75 4.28
CA GLY A 303 35.28 4.76 4.81
C GLY A 303 36.74 5.16 4.72
#